data_AF-A0A9X3SZY7-F1
#
_entry.id   AF-A0A9X3SZY7-F1
#
_cell.length_a   1.000
_cell.length_b   1.000
_cell.length_c   1.000
_cell.angle_alpha   90.00
_cell.angle_beta   90.00
_cell.angle_gamma   90.00
#
_symmetry.space_group_name_H-M   'P 1'
#
loop_
_entity.id
_entity.type
_entity.pdbx_description
1 polymer ?
#
loop_
_entity_poly.entity_id
_entity_poly.type
_entity_poly.pdbx_seq_one_letter_code
_entity_poly.pdbx_strand_id
1 'polypeptide(L)' 'MTCPRCHGLMVSITLVDEQASTSCVSAGWRCLLCGEILDSVIVANRTGYREPMLHRARQHSAVVAVPCAPTRKETGD' A
#
# COMPACT_ATOMS: atom_id res chain seq x y z
N MET A 1 7.21 9.52 -15.14
CA MET A 1 5.90 8.82 -15.11
C MET A 1 4.98 9.56 -14.14
N THR A 2 3.68 9.70 -14.47
CA THR A 2 2.66 10.34 -13.63
C THR A 2 1.73 9.30 -13.02
N CYS A 3 1.31 9.51 -11.76
CA CYS A 3 0.43 8.58 -11.06
C CYS A 3 -0.98 8.58 -11.68
N PRO A 4 -1.57 7.42 -12.03
CA PRO A 4 -2.89 7.36 -12.64
C PRO A 4 -4.03 7.70 -11.65
N ARG A 5 -3.76 7.73 -10.34
CA ARG A 5 -4.77 8.05 -9.31
C ARG A 5 -4.83 9.53 -8.97
N CYS A 6 -3.67 10.14 -8.72
CA CYS A 6 -3.59 11.51 -8.21
C CYS A 6 -2.79 12.45 -9.11
N HIS A 7 -2.28 11.97 -10.25
CA HIS A 7 -1.44 12.72 -11.17
C HIS A 7 -0.10 13.22 -10.57
N GLY A 8 0.27 12.74 -9.38
CA GLY A 8 1.53 13.05 -8.71
C GLY A 8 2.77 12.39 -9.31
N LEU A 9 3.94 12.81 -8.82
CA LEU A 9 5.24 12.27 -9.21
C LEU A 9 5.38 10.79 -8.80
N MET A 10 5.88 9.97 -9.72
CA MET A 10 6.27 8.60 -9.47
C MET A 10 7.78 8.42 -9.58
N VAL A 11 8.35 7.67 -8.65
CA VAL A 11 9.78 7.32 -8.61
C VAL A 11 9.97 5.82 -8.82
N SER A 12 11.05 5.43 -9.47
CA SER A 12 11.41 4.03 -9.66
C SER A 12 11.82 3.41 -8.33
N ILE A 13 11.33 2.22 -8.04
CA ILE A 13 11.66 1.44 -6.85
C ILE A 13 11.97 -0.01 -7.23
N THR A 14 12.65 -0.69 -6.33
CA THR A 14 12.87 -2.13 -6.41
C THR A 14 11.82 -2.83 -5.54
N LEU A 15 11.09 -3.76 -6.13
CA LEU A 15 10.12 -4.61 -5.47
C LEU A 15 10.74 -5.99 -5.27
N VAL A 16 10.59 -6.53 -4.06
CA VAL A 16 11.10 -7.85 -3.70
C VAL A 16 9.90 -8.71 -3.31
N ASP A 17 9.77 -9.88 -3.94
CA ASP A 17 8.78 -10.87 -3.53
C ASP A 17 9.40 -11.83 -2.50
N GLU A 18 8.91 -11.74 -1.26
CA GLU A 18 9.37 -12.61 -0.16
C GLU A 18 8.79 -14.03 -0.25
N GLN A 19 7.71 -14.24 -1.01
CA GLN A 19 7.08 -15.56 -1.16
C GLN A 19 7.66 -16.38 -2.32
N ALA A 20 8.47 -15.78 -3.18
CA ALA A 20 9.10 -16.48 -4.28
C ALA A 20 10.21 -17.41 -3.73
N SER A 21 10.21 -18.68 -4.17
CA SER A 21 11.24 -19.67 -3.79
C SER A 21 12.66 -19.26 -4.17
N THR A 22 12.78 -18.35 -5.14
CA THR A 22 13.97 -17.58 -5.48
C THR A 22 13.64 -16.12 -5.26
N SER A 23 14.50 -15.35 -4.59
CA SER A 23 14.32 -13.91 -4.42
C SER A 23 14.12 -13.25 -5.78
N CYS A 24 12.87 -12.92 -6.13
CA CYS A 24 12.57 -12.28 -7.39
C CYS A 24 12.52 -10.78 -7.15
N VAL A 25 13.34 -10.08 -7.92
CA VAL A 25 13.52 -8.63 -7.83
C VAL A 25 12.94 -8.03 -9.08
N SER A 26 11.94 -7.17 -8.91
CA SER A 26 11.24 -6.53 -10.02
C SER A 26 11.36 -5.02 -9.93
N ALA A 27 11.41 -4.34 -11.08
CA ALA A 27 11.34 -2.89 -11.12
C ALA A 27 9.87 -2.45 -11.02
N GLY A 28 9.63 -1.43 -10.19
CA GLY A 28 8.31 -0.84 -10.00
C GLY A 28 8.38 0.68 -9.87
N TRP A 29 7.22 1.29 -9.67
CA TRP A 29 7.04 2.72 -9.50
C TRP A 29 6.19 3.00 -8.27
N ARG A 30 6.61 3.94 -7.43
CA ARG A 30 5.84 4.41 -6.27
C ARG A 30 5.51 5.89 -6.40
N CYS A 31 4.25 6.24 -6.21
CA CYS A 31 3.83 7.64 -6.11
C CYS A 31 4.20 8.21 -4.74
N LEU A 32 4.84 9.38 -4.74
CA LEU A 32 5.21 10.08 -3.50
C LEU A 32 4.03 10.76 -2.80
N LEU A 33 2.93 11.02 -3.51
CA LEU A 33 1.76 11.73 -2.95
C LEU A 33 0.72 10.79 -2.34
N CYS A 34 0.28 9.76 -3.07
CA CYS A 34 -0.81 8.88 -2.62
C CYS A 34 -0.36 7.45 -2.27
N GLY A 35 0.93 7.14 -2.45
CA GLY A 35 1.48 5.81 -2.15
C GLY A 35 1.13 4.73 -3.19
N GLU A 36 0.53 5.09 -4.32
CA GLU A 36 0.21 4.12 -5.39
C GLU A 36 1.46 3.41 -5.92
N ILE A 37 1.40 2.09 -6.01
CA ILE A 37 2.49 1.25 -6.55
C ILE A 37 2.05 0.62 -7.87
N LEU A 38 2.90 0.70 -8.89
CA LEU A 38 2.71 0.06 -10.18
C LEU A 38 3.95 -0.76 -10.54
N ASP A 39 3.73 -1.94 -11.07
CA ASP A 39 4.71 -2.75 -11.80
C ASP A 39 4.00 -3.43 -12.98
N SER A 40 4.74 -4.16 -13.82
CA SER A 40 4.17 -4.84 -14.98
C SER A 40 3.08 -5.86 -14.61
N VAL A 41 3.21 -6.53 -13.46
CA VAL A 41 2.28 -7.55 -12.97
C VAL A 41 1.03 -6.90 -12.38
N ILE A 42 1.17 -5.86 -11.56
CA ILE A 42 0.09 -5.04 -10.99
C ILE A 42 -0.73 -4.43 -12.12
N VAL A 43 -0.08 -3.88 -13.15
CA VAL A 43 -0.78 -3.31 -14.31
C VAL A 43 -1.56 -4.41 -15.05
N ALA A 44 -0.92 -5.54 -15.36
CA ALA A 44 -1.59 -6.65 -16.03
C ALA A 44 -2.81 -7.17 -15.24
N ASN A 45 -2.66 -7.36 -13.93
CA ASN A 45 -3.71 -7.84 -13.04
C ASN A 45 -4.90 -6.87 -12.93
N ARG A 46 -4.66 -5.56 -13.10
CA ARG A 46 -5.72 -4.54 -13.10
C ARG A 46 -6.44 -4.43 -14.44
N THR A 47 -5.72 -4.60 -15.54
CA THR A 47 -6.31 -4.59 -16.88
C THR A 47 -7.17 -5.83 -17.14
N GLY A 48 -6.82 -6.97 -16.55
CA GLY A 48 -7.59 -8.22 -16.65
C GLY A 48 -8.78 -8.29 -15.70
N TYR A 49 -9.59 -7.22 -15.64
CA TYR A 49 -10.72 -7.04 -14.70
C TYR A 49 -11.43 -8.37 -14.38
N ARG A 50 -11.24 -8.83 -13.14
CA ARG A 50 -12.12 -9.82 -12.51
C ARG A 50 -13.09 -9.05 -11.65
N GLU A 51 -14.38 -9.37 -11.74
CA GLU A 51 -15.39 -8.76 -10.87
C GLU A 51 -14.90 -8.80 -9.41
N PRO A 52 -14.99 -7.69 -8.67
CA PRO A 52 -14.67 -7.68 -7.25
C PRO A 52 -15.42 -8.83 -6.59
N MET A 53 -14.70 -9.77 -5.96
CA MET A 53 -15.36 -10.81 -5.19
C MET A 53 -16.05 -10.15 -3.99
N LEU A 54 -17.33 -9.80 -4.15
CA LEU A 54 -18.15 -9.11 -3.14
C LEU A 54 -18.14 -9.83 -1.78
N HIS A 55 -17.91 -11.15 -1.80
CA HIS A 55 -17.89 -12.02 -0.63
C HIS A 55 -16.55 -12.04 0.14
N ARG A 56 -15.53 -11.32 -0.33
CA ARG A 56 -14.19 -11.29 0.31
C ARG A 56 -13.79 -9.90 0.77
N ALA A 57 -14.73 -8.96 0.84
CA ALA A 57 -14.53 -7.77 1.66
C ALA A 57 -14.02 -8.27 3.01
N ARG A 58 -12.80 -7.86 3.40
CA ARG A 58 -12.34 -8.08 4.77
C ARG A 58 -13.47 -7.55 5.63
N GLN A 59 -14.05 -8.40 6.47
CA GLN A 59 -14.87 -7.89 7.55
C GLN A 59 -13.93 -6.93 8.28
N HIS A 60 -14.16 -5.62 8.12
CA HIS A 60 -13.51 -4.64 8.96
C HIS A 60 -14.04 -4.97 10.35
N SER A 61 -13.32 -5.79 11.12
CA SER A 61 -13.44 -5.74 12.57
C SER A 61 -13.26 -4.26 12.88
N ALA A 62 -14.33 -3.62 13.36
CA ALA A 62 -14.35 -2.20 13.60
C ALA A 62 -13.07 -1.85 14.36
N VAL A 63 -12.19 -1.07 13.71
CA VAL A 63 -11.03 -0.53 14.42
C VAL A 63 -11.65 0.43 15.43
N VAL A 64 -11.79 -0.03 16.67
CA VAL A 64 -12.14 0.84 17.78
C VAL A 64 -11.00 1.84 17.85
N ALA A 65 -11.31 3.11 17.57
CA ALA A 65 -10.36 4.18 17.77
C ALA A 65 -9.92 4.14 19.25
N VAL A 66 -8.68 3.75 19.50
CA VAL A 66 -8.09 3.89 20.83
C VAL A 66 -7.80 5.38 21.00
N PRO A 67 -8.44 6.08 21.95
CA PRO A 67 -8.12 7.48 22.20
C PRO A 67 -6.65 7.58 22.59
N CYS A 68 -5.95 8.56 22.03
CA CYS A 68 -4.58 8.88 22.43
C CYS A 68 -4.59 9.22 23.92
N ALA A 69 -3.98 8.37 24.76
CA ALA A 69 -3.88 8.61 26.19
C ALA A 69 -3.01 9.85 26.44
N PRO A 70 -3.45 10.83 27.25
CA PRO A 70 -2.61 11.96 27.58
C PRO A 70 -1.41 11.49 28.40
N THR A 71 -0.21 11.89 27.98
CA THR A 71 1.05 11.63 28.69
C THR A 71 0.99 12.21 30.10
N ARG A 72 1.38 11.40 31.09
CA ARG A 72 1.54 11.85 32.48
C ARG A 72 2.58 12.97 32.52
N LYS A 73 2.23 14.08 33.15
CA LYS A 73 3.14 15.20 33.41
C LYS A 73 4.10 14.74 34.50
N GLU A 74 5.39 14.71 34.19
CA GLU A 74 6.45 14.47 35.17
C GLU A 74 6.52 15.70 36.08
N THR A 75 6.11 15.55 37.34
CA THR A 75 6.39 16.54 38.38
C THR A 75 7.80 16.23 38.89
N GLY A 76 8.76 17.09 38.56
CA GLY A 76 10.08 17.10 39.17
C GLY A 76 10.02 17.71 40.57
N ASP A 77 10.80 17.13 41.49
CA ASP A 77 11.26 17.74 42.74
C ASP A 77 12.77 17.94 42.62
#